data_AF-A0A314U8I3-F1
#
_entry.id   AF-A0A314U8I3-F1
#
_cell.length_a   1.000
_cell.length_b   1.000
_cell.length_c   1.000
_cell.angle_alpha   90.00
_cell.angle_beta   90.00
_cell.angle_gamma   90.00
#
_symmetry.space_group_name_H-M   'P 1'
#
loop_
_entity.id
_entity.type
_entity.pdbx_description
1 polymer ?
#
loop_
_entity_poly.entity_id
_entity_poly.type
_entity_poly.pdbx_seq_one_letter_code
_entity_poly.pdbx_strand_id
1 'polypeptide(L)'
;MVVNKIWICEKPLHVKGKSKEILSSEISGASSILLQVIFQNTSSEVIKEDRKTSILGTPTESALLEFGLLLGGDFDAVRREANILKVDPFNSVRKKMSVLVAYPHGGKRAFCKGASEIVLGMCNKFIDFNGESVILSQEQVKNITDVIDSFASESLRTLCLAFKNIDDSSVENDIPDDGYTLIAVVGIKILCALGSRMKFKLV
;
A
#
# COMPACT_ATOMS: atom_id res chain seq x y z
N MET A 1 -13.49 4.45 -6.63
CA MET A 1 -12.16 4.40 -7.29
C MET A 1 -11.69 2.97 -7.24
N VAL A 2 -10.79 2.53 -8.12
CA VAL A 2 -10.28 1.14 -8.11
C VAL A 2 -8.78 1.12 -8.39
N VAL A 3 -8.03 0.23 -7.75
CA VAL A 3 -6.65 -0.03 -8.13
C VAL A 3 -6.63 -0.64 -9.53
N ASN A 4 -5.96 0.03 -10.47
CA ASN A 4 -5.92 -0.38 -11.86
C ASN A 4 -4.57 -0.98 -12.25
N LYS A 5 -3.48 -0.39 -11.73
CA LYS A 5 -2.11 -0.86 -11.93
C LYS A 5 -1.36 -0.88 -10.62
N ILE A 6 -0.37 -1.74 -10.53
CA ILE A 6 0.61 -1.78 -9.45
C ILE A 6 1.99 -2.04 -10.05
N TRP A 7 3.01 -1.35 -9.59
CA TRP A 7 4.39 -1.74 -9.78
C TRP A 7 4.92 -2.28 -8.44
N ILE A 8 5.49 -3.47 -8.48
CA ILE A 8 5.99 -4.21 -7.31
C ILE A 8 6.98 -5.27 -7.82
N CYS A 9 8.01 -5.60 -7.04
CA CYS A 9 9.04 -6.58 -7.44
C CYS A 9 9.62 -6.25 -8.84
N GLU A 10 9.92 -4.96 -9.08
CA GLU A 10 10.48 -4.42 -10.34
C GLU A 10 9.60 -4.51 -11.58
N LYS A 11 8.32 -4.91 -11.46
CA LYS A 11 7.45 -5.12 -12.62
C LYS A 11 6.14 -4.35 -12.50
N PRO A 12 5.70 -3.63 -13.56
CA PRO A 12 4.36 -3.08 -13.64
C PRO A 12 3.35 -4.19 -14.01
N LEU A 13 2.23 -4.23 -13.30
CA LEU A 13 1.15 -5.20 -13.45
C LEU A 13 -0.18 -4.48 -13.61
N HIS A 14 -1.00 -4.95 -14.56
CA HIS A 14 -2.39 -4.55 -14.66
C HIS A 14 -3.24 -5.45 -13.75
N VAL A 15 -4.02 -4.82 -12.85
CA VAL A 15 -4.90 -5.54 -11.91
C VAL A 15 -6.21 -5.96 -12.59
N LYS A 16 -6.74 -5.12 -13.49
CA LYS A 16 -7.99 -5.42 -14.18
C LYS A 16 -7.83 -6.61 -15.13
N GLY A 17 -8.69 -7.62 -14.98
CA GLY A 17 -8.77 -8.77 -15.89
C GLY A 17 -7.84 -9.93 -15.55
N LYS A 18 -6.99 -9.81 -14.53
CA LYS A 18 -6.22 -10.94 -14.00
C LYS A 18 -7.02 -11.68 -12.92
N SER A 19 -6.90 -13.00 -12.88
CA SER A 19 -7.45 -13.79 -11.76
C SER A 19 -6.64 -13.54 -10.49
N LYS A 20 -7.25 -13.83 -9.35
CA LYS A 20 -6.60 -13.74 -8.04
C LYS A 20 -5.31 -14.56 -7.99
N GLU A 21 -5.30 -15.79 -8.52
CA GLU A 21 -4.12 -16.66 -8.46
C GLU A 21 -2.91 -16.04 -9.18
N ILE A 22 -3.14 -15.43 -10.35
CA ILE A 22 -2.07 -14.82 -11.16
C ILE A 22 -1.50 -13.59 -10.44
N LEU A 23 -2.35 -12.76 -9.82
CA LEU A 23 -1.86 -11.61 -9.06
C LEU A 23 -1.07 -12.05 -7.83
N SER A 24 -1.53 -13.07 -7.11
CA SER A 24 -0.84 -13.60 -5.94
C SER A 24 0.50 -14.26 -6.29
N SER A 25 0.62 -14.93 -7.44
CA SER A 25 1.91 -15.53 -7.86
C SER A 25 2.96 -14.49 -8.22
N GLU A 26 2.57 -13.44 -8.93
CA GLU A 26 3.46 -12.36 -9.38
C GLU A 26 3.97 -11.48 -8.21
N ILE A 27 3.22 -11.44 -7.11
CA ILE A 27 3.50 -10.61 -5.93
C ILE A 27 4.05 -11.47 -4.76
N SER A 28 4.30 -12.76 -4.96
CA SER A 28 4.59 -13.73 -3.88
C SER A 28 5.70 -13.29 -2.93
N GLY A 29 6.81 -12.74 -3.43
CA GLY A 29 7.93 -12.25 -2.61
C GLY A 29 7.61 -11.04 -1.72
N ALA A 30 6.59 -10.26 -2.05
CA ALA A 30 6.23 -9.02 -1.34
C ALA A 30 4.78 -9.01 -0.81
N SER A 31 4.04 -10.11 -0.97
CA SER A 31 2.61 -10.18 -0.67
C SER A 31 2.30 -9.89 0.79
N SER A 32 3.04 -10.50 1.71
CA SER A 32 2.82 -10.29 3.16
C SER A 32 3.02 -8.83 3.56
N ILE A 33 4.13 -8.20 3.15
CA ILE A 33 4.41 -6.81 3.50
C ILE A 33 3.45 -5.83 2.83
N LEU A 34 3.02 -6.13 1.59
CA LEU A 34 2.01 -5.35 0.87
C LEU A 34 0.65 -5.38 1.61
N LEU A 35 0.21 -6.55 2.07
CA LEU A 35 -1.03 -6.66 2.83
C LEU A 35 -0.93 -5.93 4.17
N GLN A 36 0.21 -6.03 4.86
CA GLN A 36 0.44 -5.30 6.11
C GLN A 36 0.36 -3.79 5.92
N VAL A 37 1.05 -3.20 4.93
CA VAL A 37 0.96 -1.75 4.69
C VAL A 37 -0.45 -1.31 4.32
N ILE A 38 -1.21 -2.11 3.55
CA ILE A 38 -2.59 -1.77 3.17
C ILE A 38 -3.52 -1.79 4.40
N PHE A 39 -3.48 -2.85 5.21
CA PHE A 39 -4.46 -3.07 6.28
C PHE A 39 -4.09 -2.40 7.61
N GLN A 40 -2.80 -2.21 7.88
CA GLN A 40 -2.35 -1.50 9.08
C GLN A 40 -2.36 0.02 8.87
N ASN A 41 -2.03 0.50 7.67
CA ASN A 41 -2.03 1.94 7.38
C ASN A 41 -3.31 2.39 6.66
N THR A 42 -4.47 2.10 7.25
CA THR A 42 -5.78 2.54 6.71
C THR A 42 -6.72 3.00 7.81
N SER A 43 -7.47 4.07 7.55
CA SER A 43 -8.64 4.48 8.35
C SER A 43 -9.96 3.92 7.83
N SER A 44 -9.96 3.15 6.74
CA SER A 44 -11.16 2.46 6.27
C SER A 44 -11.46 1.22 7.10
N GLU A 45 -12.76 0.92 7.23
CA GLU A 45 -13.27 -0.25 7.95
C GLU A 45 -14.04 -1.20 7.01
N VAL A 46 -13.94 -2.50 7.26
CA VAL A 46 -14.71 -3.53 6.55
C VAL A 46 -15.98 -3.82 7.35
N ILE A 47 -17.13 -3.52 6.77
CA ILE A 47 -18.44 -3.78 7.35
C ILE A 47 -19.02 -5.03 6.68
N LYS A 48 -19.20 -6.10 7.46
CA LYS A 48 -19.82 -7.35 7.04
C LYS A 48 -21.26 -7.36 7.56
N GLU A 49 -22.22 -7.03 6.70
CA GLU A 49 -23.66 -7.10 6.99
C GLU A 49 -24.31 -8.19 6.12
N ASP A 50 -24.96 -9.16 6.77
CA ASP A 50 -25.57 -10.35 6.15
C ASP A 50 -24.60 -11.10 5.21
N ARG A 51 -24.82 -10.97 3.89
CA ARG A 51 -24.02 -11.55 2.78
C ARG A 51 -23.36 -10.47 1.93
N LYS A 52 -23.18 -9.26 2.46
CA LYS A 52 -22.51 -8.16 1.77
C LYS A 52 -21.36 -7.63 2.61
N THR A 53 -20.19 -7.66 2.00
CA THR A 53 -19.03 -6.90 2.47
C THR A 53 -19.08 -5.51 1.85
N SER A 54 -19.00 -4.48 2.68
CA SER A 54 -18.87 -3.09 2.26
C SER A 54 -17.69 -2.43 2.96
N ILE A 55 -17.11 -1.39 2.36
CA ILE A 55 -15.99 -0.66 2.94
C ILE A 55 -16.41 0.77 3.21
N LEU A 56 -16.25 1.20 4.46
CA LEU A 56 -16.46 2.57 4.88
C LEU A 56 -15.12 3.29 4.96
N GLY A 57 -14.97 4.40 4.24
CA GLY A 57 -13.77 5.22 4.26
C GLY A 57 -13.64 6.11 3.04
N THR A 58 -12.48 6.75 2.87
CA THR A 58 -12.27 7.63 1.73
C THR A 58 -12.18 6.81 0.42
N PRO A 59 -12.56 7.36 -0.75
CA PRO A 59 -12.54 6.60 -2.00
C PRO A 59 -11.18 5.98 -2.35
N THR A 60 -10.09 6.63 -1.94
CA THR A 60 -8.72 6.15 -2.15
C THR A 60 -8.36 5.02 -1.20
N GLU A 61 -8.70 5.15 0.08
CA GLU A 61 -8.42 4.10 1.07
C GLU A 61 -9.29 2.87 0.84
N SER A 62 -10.57 3.05 0.51
CA SER A 62 -11.45 1.94 0.17
C SER A 62 -10.95 1.17 -1.04
N ALA A 63 -10.42 1.86 -2.07
CA ALA A 63 -9.85 1.20 -3.25
C ALA A 63 -8.60 0.35 -2.90
N LEU A 64 -7.72 0.84 -2.02
CA LEU A 64 -6.57 0.08 -1.55
C LEU A 64 -6.99 -1.12 -0.69
N LEU A 65 -7.97 -0.93 0.20
CA LEU A 65 -8.48 -1.99 1.06
C LEU A 65 -9.16 -3.09 0.24
N GLU A 66 -10.02 -2.72 -0.73
CA GLU A 66 -10.61 -3.63 -1.72
C GLU A 66 -9.54 -4.43 -2.45
N PHE A 67 -8.43 -3.78 -2.83
CA PHE A 67 -7.32 -4.44 -3.49
C PHE A 67 -6.61 -5.46 -2.58
N GLY A 68 -6.37 -5.13 -1.31
CA GLY A 68 -5.83 -6.09 -0.35
C GLY A 68 -6.74 -7.32 -0.15
N LEU A 69 -8.05 -7.11 -0.09
CA LEU A 69 -9.03 -8.21 -0.02
C LEU A 69 -9.03 -9.06 -1.30
N LEU A 70 -8.90 -8.43 -2.48
CA LEU A 70 -8.80 -9.12 -3.77
C LEU A 70 -7.56 -10.03 -3.84
N LEU A 71 -6.44 -9.59 -3.27
CA LEU A 71 -5.21 -10.39 -3.14
C LEU A 71 -5.37 -11.59 -2.18
N GLY A 72 -6.50 -11.68 -1.48
CA GLY A 72 -6.81 -12.76 -0.54
C GLY A 72 -6.38 -12.50 0.89
N GLY A 73 -6.00 -11.27 1.22
CA GLY A 73 -5.67 -10.91 2.58
C GLY A 73 -6.90 -10.90 3.49
N ASP A 74 -6.73 -11.41 4.71
CA ASP A 74 -7.72 -11.29 5.77
C ASP A 74 -7.45 -9.99 6.55
N PHE A 75 -8.31 -9.00 6.32
CA PHE A 75 -8.22 -7.68 6.97
C PHE A 75 -8.17 -7.77 8.49
N ASP A 76 -9.03 -8.61 9.09
CA ASP A 76 -9.16 -8.71 10.54
C ASP A 76 -7.96 -9.45 11.14
N ALA A 77 -7.46 -10.48 10.44
CA ALA A 77 -6.28 -11.23 10.88
C ALA A 77 -5.03 -10.35 10.87
N VAL A 78 -4.75 -9.67 9.75
CA VAL A 78 -3.54 -8.82 9.62
C VAL A 78 -3.53 -7.69 10.63
N ARG A 79 -4.68 -7.05 10.90
CA ARG A 79 -4.75 -6.00 11.94
C ARG A 79 -4.45 -6.53 13.34
N ARG A 80 -4.84 -7.77 13.66
CA ARG A 80 -4.53 -8.41 14.96
C ARG A 80 -3.06 -8.81 15.13
N GLU A 81 -2.27 -8.86 14.06
CA GLU A 81 -0.85 -9.23 14.13
C GLU A 81 0.01 -8.18 14.86
N ALA A 82 -0.44 -6.92 14.94
CA ALA A 82 0.33 -5.84 15.54
C ALA A 82 -0.55 -4.81 16.27
N ASN A 83 0.01 -4.18 17.29
CA ASN A 83 -0.63 -3.09 18.02
C ASN A 83 -0.22 -1.75 17.42
N ILE A 84 -1.19 -0.90 17.07
CA ILE A 84 -0.93 0.46 16.62
C ILE A 84 -0.45 1.29 17.81
N LEU A 85 0.76 1.84 17.71
CA LEU A 85 1.34 2.74 18.70
C LEU A 85 1.05 4.22 18.40
N LYS A 86 1.13 4.60 17.12
CA LYS A 86 0.93 5.98 16.68
C LYS A 86 0.35 6.01 15.27
N VAL A 87 -0.54 6.97 15.01
CA VAL A 87 -1.09 7.25 13.69
C VAL A 87 -0.87 8.72 13.37
N ASP A 88 -0.21 8.98 12.25
CA ASP A 88 -0.18 10.28 11.60
C ASP A 88 -1.17 10.23 10.41
N PRO A 89 -2.39 10.76 10.57
CA PRO A 89 -3.39 10.73 9.51
C PRO A 89 -2.93 11.54 8.29
N PHE A 90 -3.63 11.38 7.17
CA PHE A 90 -3.30 12.12 5.95
C PHE A 90 -3.29 13.63 6.21
N ASN A 91 -2.15 14.27 5.92
CA ASN A 91 -1.97 15.71 6.03
C ASN A 91 -1.73 16.30 4.63
N SER A 92 -2.46 17.35 4.24
CA SER A 92 -2.37 17.94 2.89
C SER A 92 -1.04 18.65 2.60
N VAL A 93 -0.31 19.08 3.63
CA VAL A 93 1.02 19.66 3.53
C VAL A 93 2.06 18.56 3.34
N ARG A 94 2.03 17.52 4.18
CA ARG A 94 2.96 16.37 4.10
C ARG A 94 2.61 15.39 2.97
N LYS A 95 1.37 15.42 2.46
CA LYS A 95 0.81 14.55 1.40
C LYS A 95 0.99 13.04 1.64
N LYS A 96 1.06 12.62 2.90
CA LYS A 96 1.22 11.22 3.33
C LYS A 96 0.41 10.94 4.60
N MET A 97 0.18 9.65 4.83
CA MET A 97 -0.33 9.06 6.06
C MET A 97 0.68 8.02 6.54
N SER A 98 0.88 7.91 7.84
CA SER A 98 1.84 6.97 8.42
C SER A 98 1.31 6.35 9.71
N VAL A 99 1.75 5.14 10.02
CA VAL A 99 1.40 4.44 11.27
C VAL A 99 2.64 3.76 11.80
N LEU A 100 2.81 3.77 13.12
CA LEU A 100 3.79 2.98 13.83
C LEU A 100 3.07 1.82 14.51
N VAL A 101 3.52 0.60 14.27
CA VAL A 101 3.01 -0.61 14.93
C VAL A 101 4.09 -1.32 15.71
N ALA A 102 3.70 -2.07 16.73
CA ALA A 102 4.55 -3.00 17.47
C ALA A 102 4.01 -4.42 17.39
N TYR A 103 4.89 -5.39 17.16
CA TYR A 103 4.52 -6.80 17.14
C TYR A 103 4.60 -7.43 18.54
N PRO A 104 3.76 -8.44 18.86
CA PRO A 104 3.72 -9.07 20.19
C PRO A 104 5.05 -9.67 20.67
N HIS A 105 5.92 -10.09 19.74
CA HIS A 105 7.19 -10.76 20.05
C HIS A 105 8.41 -9.82 19.98
N GLY A 106 8.18 -8.51 19.96
CA GLY A 106 9.23 -7.51 19.74
C GLY A 106 9.29 -7.05 18.29
N GLY A 107 10.02 -5.96 18.05
CA GLY A 107 10.08 -5.28 16.77
C GLY A 107 8.97 -4.25 16.60
N LYS A 108 9.35 -3.10 16.07
CA LYS A 108 8.43 -2.06 15.60
C LYS A 108 8.55 -1.90 14.09
N ARG A 109 7.46 -1.47 13.47
CA ARG A 109 7.45 -1.16 12.04
C ARG A 109 6.62 0.10 11.78
N ALA A 110 7.21 1.03 11.05
CA ALA A 110 6.49 2.15 10.49
C ALA A 110 6.00 1.79 9.08
N PHE A 111 4.76 2.12 8.78
CA PHE A 111 4.17 2.03 7.45
C PHE A 111 3.79 3.42 6.97
N CYS A 112 3.95 3.66 5.67
CA CYS A 112 3.66 4.94 5.05
C CYS A 112 2.96 4.74 3.69
N LYS A 113 1.92 5.55 3.44
CA LYS A 113 1.30 5.69 2.12
C LYS A 113 1.09 7.17 1.80
N GLY A 114 1.26 7.56 0.54
CA GLY A 114 1.13 8.97 0.17
C GLY A 114 1.39 9.22 -1.31
N ALA A 115 1.43 10.51 -1.67
CA ALA A 115 1.80 10.94 -3.01
C ALA A 115 3.16 10.31 -3.41
N SER A 116 3.22 9.78 -4.62
CA SER A 116 4.31 8.89 -5.04
C SER A 116 5.68 9.55 -4.97
N GLU A 117 5.78 10.81 -5.41
CA GLU A 117 7.04 11.56 -5.44
C GLU A 117 7.54 11.87 -4.02
N ILE A 118 6.60 12.14 -3.10
CA ILE A 118 6.93 12.45 -1.70
C ILE A 118 7.46 11.20 -0.99
N VAL A 119 6.73 10.10 -1.09
CA VAL A 119 7.11 8.86 -0.40
C VAL A 119 8.35 8.23 -1.04
N LEU A 120 8.51 8.31 -2.37
CA LEU A 120 9.75 7.86 -3.03
C LEU A 120 10.96 8.66 -2.54
N GLY A 121 10.83 9.98 -2.38
CA GLY A 121 11.88 10.83 -1.81
C GLY A 121 12.27 10.50 -0.35
N MET A 122 11.42 9.79 0.38
CA MET A 122 11.69 9.31 1.74
C MET A 122 12.33 7.91 1.77
N CYS A 123 12.41 7.22 0.62
CA CYS A 123 12.90 5.85 0.54
C CYS A 123 14.39 5.81 0.18
N ASN A 124 15.14 4.95 0.86
CA ASN A 124 16.53 4.62 0.53
C ASN A 124 16.72 3.16 0.08
N LYS A 125 15.64 2.37 0.16
CA LYS A 125 15.59 0.97 -0.28
C LYS A 125 14.28 0.68 -1.02
N PHE A 126 14.24 -0.42 -1.73
CA PHE A 126 13.01 -0.97 -2.32
C PHE A 126 13.01 -2.50 -2.24
N ILE A 127 11.85 -3.10 -2.47
CA ILE A 127 11.72 -4.57 -2.58
C ILE A 127 12.02 -5.01 -4.02
N ASP A 128 13.07 -5.82 -4.17
CA ASP A 128 13.50 -6.37 -5.46
C ASP A 128 12.60 -7.53 -5.95
N PHE A 129 12.94 -8.11 -7.09
CA PHE A 129 12.22 -9.27 -7.64
C PHE A 129 12.26 -10.54 -6.76
N ASN A 130 13.19 -10.64 -5.81
CA ASN A 130 13.29 -11.76 -4.86
C ASN A 130 12.46 -11.53 -3.59
N GLY A 131 11.91 -10.32 -3.40
CA GLY A 131 11.24 -9.95 -2.15
C GLY A 131 12.19 -9.35 -1.11
N GLU A 132 13.45 -9.08 -1.48
CA GLU A 132 14.49 -8.61 -0.57
C GLU A 132 14.60 -7.07 -0.58
N SER A 133 14.97 -6.51 0.57
CA SER A 133 15.18 -5.07 0.71
C SER A 133 16.57 -4.67 0.23
N VAL A 134 16.65 -4.02 -0.94
CA VAL A 134 17.90 -3.59 -1.57
C VAL A 134 17.99 -2.08 -1.66
N ILE A 135 19.21 -1.53 -1.76
CA ILE A 135 19.45 -0.08 -1.83
C ILE A 135 18.85 0.50 -3.12
N LEU A 136 18.16 1.64 -2.99
CA LEU A 136 17.71 2.44 -4.13
C LEU A 136 18.91 3.19 -4.74
N SER A 137 19.40 2.70 -5.89
CA SER A 137 20.36 3.44 -6.70
C SER A 137 19.68 4.62 -7.42
N GLN A 138 20.47 5.60 -7.88
CA GLN A 138 19.93 6.72 -8.68
C GLN A 138 19.23 6.24 -9.95
N GLU A 139 19.75 5.18 -10.57
CA GLU A 139 19.13 4.54 -11.74
C GLU A 139 17.76 3.95 -11.38
N GLN A 140 17.65 3.25 -10.25
CA GLN A 140 16.38 2.68 -9.80
C GLN A 140 15.36 3.77 -9.42
N VAL A 141 15.81 4.84 -8.77
CA VAL A 141 14.94 6.01 -8.50
C VAL A 141 14.40 6.58 -9.80
N LYS A 142 15.24 6.72 -10.84
CA LYS A 142 14.81 7.18 -12.16
C LYS A 142 13.80 6.21 -12.78
N ASN A 143 14.09 4.91 -12.80
CA ASN A 143 13.18 3.90 -13.35
C ASN A 143 11.82 3.90 -12.66
N ILE A 144 11.78 4.03 -11.34
CA ILE A 144 10.53 4.11 -10.56
C ILE A 144 9.80 5.43 -10.85
N THR A 145 10.53 6.53 -11.01
CA THR A 145 9.95 7.82 -11.42
C THR A 145 9.29 7.70 -12.80
N ASP A 146 9.95 7.06 -13.76
CA ASP A 146 9.39 6.82 -15.10
C ASP A 146 8.10 5.96 -15.03
N VAL A 147 8.03 5.01 -14.09
CA VAL A 147 6.80 4.23 -13.82
C VAL A 147 5.69 5.10 -13.23
N ILE A 148 6.01 5.98 -12.28
CA ILE A 148 5.06 6.94 -11.70
C ILE A 148 4.50 7.84 -12.80
N ASP A 149 5.37 8.41 -13.64
CA ASP A 149 4.98 9.29 -14.75
C ASP A 149 4.14 8.54 -15.79
N SER A 150 4.49 7.29 -16.09
CA SER A 150 3.70 6.41 -16.96
C SER A 150 2.28 6.22 -16.41
N PHE A 151 2.11 5.87 -15.13
CA PHE A 151 0.79 5.72 -14.52
C PHE A 151 0.02 7.04 -14.48
N ALA A 152 0.70 8.15 -14.19
CA ALA A 152 0.10 9.48 -14.16
C ALA A 152 -0.37 9.93 -15.57
N SER A 153 0.38 9.60 -16.63
CA SER A 153 0.01 9.89 -18.03
C SER A 153 -1.30 9.22 -18.45
N GLU A 154 -1.65 8.11 -17.81
CA GLU A 154 -2.93 7.40 -17.97
C GLU A 154 -4.04 7.95 -17.06
N SER A 155 -3.83 9.13 -16.47
CA SER A 155 -4.74 9.78 -15.51
C SER A 155 -5.04 8.93 -14.27
N LEU A 156 -4.12 8.06 -13.88
CA LEU A 156 -4.22 7.33 -12.62
C LEU A 156 -3.70 8.20 -11.48
N ARG A 157 -4.40 8.17 -10.34
CA ARG A 157 -3.86 8.72 -9.09
C ARG A 157 -2.76 7.77 -8.60
N THR A 158 -1.52 8.24 -8.58
CA THR A 158 -0.35 7.49 -8.13
C THR A 158 -0.17 7.61 -6.62
N LEU A 159 0.08 6.48 -5.95
CA LEU A 159 0.47 6.42 -4.55
C LEU A 159 1.63 5.45 -4.37
N CYS A 160 2.57 5.78 -3.49
CA CYS A 160 3.60 4.84 -3.05
C CYS A 160 3.23 4.26 -1.68
N LEU A 161 3.56 2.99 -1.50
CA LEU A 161 3.44 2.25 -0.24
C LEU A 161 4.84 1.86 0.23
N ALA A 162 5.16 2.13 1.48
CA ALA A 162 6.50 1.90 2.02
C ALA A 162 6.46 1.47 3.50
N PHE A 163 7.54 0.84 3.96
CA PHE A 163 7.72 0.46 5.36
C PHE A 163 9.14 0.73 5.85
N LYS A 164 9.31 0.77 7.17
CA LYS A 164 10.63 0.82 7.83
C LYS A 164 10.58 -0.04 9.08
N ASN A 165 11.50 -1.00 9.18
CA ASN A 165 11.73 -1.71 10.44
C ASN A 165 12.45 -0.78 11.40
N ILE A 166 12.03 -0.78 12.66
CA ILE A 166 12.61 0.02 13.73
C ILE A 166 13.19 -0.96 14.75
N ASP A 167 14.49 -0.84 14.98
CA ASP A 167 15.21 -1.72 15.90
C ASP A 167 14.76 -1.47 17.34
N ASP A 168 14.63 -2.55 18.12
CA ASP A 168 14.16 -2.50 19.51
C ASP A 168 15.09 -1.71 20.45
N SER A 169 16.34 -1.48 20.05
CA SER A 169 17.30 -0.64 20.78
C SER A 169 17.01 0.85 20.64
N SER A 170 16.22 1.26 19.64
CA SER A 170 15.81 2.64 19.47
C SER A 170 14.72 3.00 20.50
N VAL A 171 15.02 3.99 21.33
CA VAL A 171 14.07 4.53 22.32
C VAL A 171 12.96 5.35 21.64
N GLU A 172 13.07 5.56 20.32
CA GLU A 172 12.11 6.32 19.54
C GLU A 172 10.78 5.56 19.42
N ASN A 173 9.74 6.16 20.00
CA ASN A 173 8.34 5.76 19.83
C ASN A 173 7.64 6.64 18.79
N ASP A 174 8.40 7.27 17.90
CA ASP A 174 7.88 8.15 16.87
C ASP A 174 7.96 7.53 15.48
N ILE A 175 7.13 8.04 14.57
CA ILE A 175 7.12 7.68 13.17
C ILE A 175 8.31 8.38 12.50
N PRO A 176 9.24 7.65 11.86
CA PRO A 176 10.39 8.22 11.21
C PRO A 176 9.99 9.03 9.98
N ASP A 177 10.72 10.11 9.70
CA ASP A 177 10.49 10.98 8.54
C ASP A 177 11.10 10.43 7.24
N ASP A 178 12.14 9.58 7.31
CA ASP A 178 12.83 9.02 6.13
C ASP A 178 13.40 7.61 6.36
N GLY A 179 14.14 7.10 5.37
CA GLY A 179 14.84 5.82 5.44
C GLY A 179 13.92 4.62 5.22
N TYR A 180 12.84 4.82 4.46
CA TYR A 180 11.87 3.79 4.17
C TYR A 180 12.35 2.84 3.05
N THR A 181 11.77 1.65 3.03
CA THR A 181 11.81 0.69 1.93
C THR A 181 10.52 0.80 1.13
N LEU A 182 10.62 1.17 -0.15
CA LEU A 182 9.49 1.19 -1.07
C LEU A 182 9.01 -0.24 -1.36
N ILE A 183 7.71 -0.47 -1.21
CA ILE A 183 7.07 -1.76 -1.52
C ILE A 183 6.48 -1.72 -2.91
N ALA A 184 5.67 -0.70 -3.19
CA ALA A 184 4.89 -0.63 -4.42
C ALA A 184 4.51 0.79 -4.82
N VAL A 185 4.32 0.99 -6.12
CA VAL A 185 3.62 2.15 -6.69
C VAL A 185 2.25 1.67 -7.18
N VAL A 186 1.18 2.32 -6.75
CA VAL A 186 -0.19 1.95 -7.08
C VAL A 186 -0.83 3.03 -7.94
N GLY A 187 -1.37 2.64 -9.09
CA GLY A 187 -2.16 3.50 -9.97
C GLY A 187 -3.65 3.29 -9.75
N ILE A 188 -4.33 4.27 -9.15
CA ILE A 188 -5.75 4.22 -8.81
C ILE A 188 -6.57 4.97 -9.87
N LYS A 189 -7.48 4.26 -10.52
CA LYS A 189 -8.40 4.86 -11.50
C LYS A 189 -9.57 5.54 -10.79
N ILE A 190 -9.78 6.81 -11.13
CA ILE A 190 -10.96 7.56 -10.76
C ILE A 190 -12.08 7.17 -11.73
N LEU A 191 -13.13 6.53 -11.21
CA LEU A 191 -14.32 6.25 -12.00
C LEU A 191 -15.14 7.54 -12.04
N CYS A 192 -15.13 8.26 -13.15
CA CYS A 192 -16.06 9.36 -13.35
C CYS A 192 -17.49 8.81 -13.22
N ALA A 193 -18.31 9.47 -12.41
CA ALA A 193 -19.70 9.12 -12.17
C ALA A 193 -20.58 9.47 -13.38
N LEU A 194 -20.29 8.90 -14.54
CA LEU A 194 -21.22 8.84 -15.66
C LEU A 194 -21.77 7.41 -15.72
N GLY A 195 -22.81 7.17 -14.93
CA GLY A 195 -23.86 6.21 -15.29
C GLY A 195 -23.64 4.72 -15.03
N SER A 196 -22.84 4.27 -14.04
CA SER A 196 -22.81 2.84 -13.70
C SER A 196 -22.74 2.58 -12.21
N ARG A 197 -23.87 2.12 -11.65
CA ARG A 197 -23.94 1.37 -10.38
C ARG A 197 -23.10 0.09 -10.52
N MET A 198 -21.79 0.17 -10.35
CA MET A 198 -20.99 -1.02 -10.06
C MET A 198 -20.95 -1.22 -8.55
N LYS A 199 -21.96 -1.90 -8.03
CA LYS A 199 -21.82 -2.66 -6.79
C LYS A 199 -20.95 -3.86 -7.13
N PHE A 200 -19.67 -3.84 -6.77
CA PHE A 200 -18.90 -5.07 -6.71
C PHE A 200 -19.53 -5.94 -5.61
N LYS A 201 -20.25 -6.98 -6.01
CA LYS A 201 -20.55 -8.09 -5.10
C LYS A 201 -19.25 -8.86 -4.94
N LEU A 202 -18.63 -8.75 -3.77
CA LEU A 202 -17.81 -9.84 -3.27
C LEU A 202 -18.78 -11.03 -3.11
N VAL A 203 -18.58 -12.06 -3.93
CA VAL A 203 -19.37 -13.30 -3.93
C VAL A 203 -19.01 -14.11 -2.70
#